data_AF-A0A7Y8MEI8-F1
#
_entry.id   AF-A0A7Y8MEI8-F1
#
_cell.length_a   1.000
_cell.length_b   1.000
_cell.length_c   1.000
_cell.angle_alpha   90.00
_cell.angle_beta   90.00
_cell.angle_gamma   90.00
#
_symmetry.space_group_name_H-M   'P 1'
#
loop_
_entity.id
_entity.type
_entity.pdbx_description
1 polymer ?
#
loop_
_entity_poly.entity_id
_entity_poly.type
_entity_poly.pdbx_seq_one_letter_code
_entity_poly.pdbx_strand_id
1 'polypeptide(L)' 'MEALASARLGMAQALARFDRAGVAVVRASTVDHDVEPVQAITEMIEAKHDFRANAHVVLIADEMMDALLELQREPK' A
#
# COMPACT_ATOMS: atom_id res chain seq x y z
N MET A 1 17.87 -2.84 -4.16
CA MET A 1 17.43 -3.29 -2.82
C MET A 1 16.73 -2.20 -2.03
N GLU A 2 17.22 -0.95 -2.01
CA GLU A 2 16.57 0.17 -1.28
C GLU A 2 15.13 0.47 -1.75
N ALA A 3 14.84 0.38 -3.05
CA ALA A 3 13.48 0.59 -3.56
C ALA A 3 12.47 -0.45 -3.04
N LEU A 4 12.87 -1.73 -2.95
CA LEU A 4 12.05 -2.81 -2.38
C LEU A 4 11.85 -2.62 -0.87
N ALA A 5 12.91 -2.22 -0.16
CA ALA A 5 12.81 -1.93 1.27
C ALA A 5 11.88 -0.73 1.53
N SER A 6 11.98 0.31 0.72
CA SER A 6 11.09 1.48 0.73
C SER A 6 9.65 1.09 0.44
N ALA A 7 9.41 0.28 -0.60
CA ALA A 7 8.07 -0.19 -0.95
C ALA A 7 7.44 -1.03 0.17
N ARG A 8 8.22 -1.91 0.82
CA ARG A 8 7.77 -2.70 1.97
C ARG A 8 7.41 -1.81 3.16
N LEU A 9 8.23 -0.82 3.48
CA LEU A 9 7.94 0.15 4.54
C LEU A 9 6.69 0.98 4.22
N GLY A 10 6.57 1.44 2.98
CA GLY A 10 5.40 2.17 2.48
C GLY A 10 4.11 1.35 2.58
N MET A 11 4.14 0.06 2.24
CA MET A 11 2.99 -0.84 2.43
C MET A 11 2.59 -0.96 3.90
N ALA A 12 3.53 -1.12 4.82
CA ALA A 12 3.23 -1.23 6.25
C ALA A 12 2.63 0.06 6.82
N GLN A 13 3.14 1.22 6.38
CA GLN A 13 2.61 2.52 6.78
C GLN A 13 1.21 2.77 6.21
N ALA A 14 1.00 2.45 4.93
CA ALA A 14 -0.30 2.56 4.27
C ALA A 14 -1.35 1.67 4.97
N LEU A 15 -0.99 0.44 5.34
CA LEU A 15 -1.87 -0.45 6.10
C LEU A 15 -2.24 0.14 7.46
N ALA A 16 -1.26 0.64 8.23
CA ALA A 16 -1.53 1.27 9.52
C ALA A 16 -2.39 2.55 9.39
N ARG A 17 -2.26 3.30 8.30
CA ARG A 17 -3.11 4.46 8.00
C ARG A 17 -4.54 4.01 7.66
N PHE A 18 -4.68 2.96 6.84
CA PHE A 18 -5.98 2.38 6.49
C PHE A 18 -6.76 1.92 7.72
N ASP A 19 -6.11 1.16 8.62
CA ASP A 19 -6.77 0.65 9.83
C ASP A 19 -7.25 1.79 10.75
N ARG A 20 -6.42 2.81 10.94
CA ARG A 20 -6.79 3.99 11.74
C ARG A 20 -7.96 4.76 11.12
N ALA A 21 -7.93 4.97 9.81
CA ALA A 21 -9.01 5.63 9.09
C ALA A 21 -10.32 4.83 9.17
N GLY A 22 -10.25 3.50 9.05
CA GLY A 22 -11.42 2.62 9.22
C GLY A 22 -12.06 2.74 10.60
N VAL A 23 -11.25 2.78 11.66
CA VAL A 23 -11.74 3.03 13.03
C VAL A 23 -12.41 4.41 13.13
N ALA A 24 -11.85 5.44 12.50
CA ALA A 24 -12.43 6.78 12.49
C ALA A 24 -13.78 6.81 11.76
N VAL A 25 -13.94 6.11 10.64
CA VAL A 25 -15.22 5.96 9.94
C VAL A 25 -16.28 5.31 10.83
N VAL A 26 -15.93 4.25 11.56
CA VAL A 26 -16.86 3.58 12.48
C VAL A 26 -17.25 4.47 13.66
N ARG A 27 -16.32 5.28 14.19
CA ARG A 27 -16.62 6.25 15.26
C ARG A 27 -17.54 7.37 14.79
N ALA A 28 -17.30 7.90 13.60
CA ALA A 28 -18.12 8.94 12.97
C ALA A 28 -19.57 8.45 12.71
N SER A 29 -19.78 7.15 12.52
CA SER A 29 -21.12 6.58 12.28
C SER A 29 -21.89 6.21 13.55
N THR A 30 -21.26 6.20 14.73
CA THR A 30 -21.86 5.62 15.95
C THR A 30 -21.95 6.56 17.15
N VAL A 31 -21.02 7.51 17.33
CA VAL A 31 -20.89 8.24 18.62
C VAL A 31 -20.59 9.74 18.48
N ASP A 32 -19.86 10.16 17.44
CA ASP A 32 -19.27 11.51 17.40
C ASP A 32 -19.59 12.25 16.10
N HIS A 33 -20.30 13.38 16.19
CA HIS A 33 -20.61 14.24 15.04
C HIS A 33 -19.46 15.20 14.67
N ASP A 34 -18.39 15.24 15.48
CA ASP A 34 -17.21 16.08 15.25
C ASP A 34 -16.18 15.46 14.29
N VAL A 35 -16.33 14.17 13.93
CA VAL A 35 -15.51 13.52 12.91
C VAL A 35 -16.24 13.55 11.58
N GLU A 36 -15.71 14.27 10.59
CA GLU A 36 -16.31 14.34 9.27
C GLU A 36 -16.12 12.97 8.55
N PRO A 37 -17.19 12.17 8.36
CA PRO A 37 -17.06 10.81 7.84
C PRO A 37 -16.48 10.79 6.42
N VAL A 38 -16.70 11.86 5.65
CA VAL A 38 -16.15 12.03 4.30
C VAL A 38 -14.63 12.08 4.34
N GLN A 39 -14.04 12.81 5.28
CA GLN A 39 -12.57 12.92 5.40
C GLN A 39 -11.94 11.58 5.77
N ALA A 40 -12.53 10.87 6.74
CA ALA A 40 -12.04 9.54 7.15
C ALA A 40 -12.15 8.51 6.02
N ILE A 41 -13.23 8.54 5.23
CA ILE A 41 -13.39 7.69 4.04
C ILE A 41 -12.33 8.02 2.97
N THR A 42 -12.12 9.30 2.68
CA THR A 42 -11.09 9.74 1.73
C THR A 42 -9.71 9.25 2.15
N GLU A 43 -9.36 9.42 3.43
CA GLU A 43 -8.07 8.95 3.96
C GLU A 43 -7.91 7.42 3.81
N MET A 44 -8.98 6.66 4.04
CA MET A 44 -8.99 5.22 3.85
C MET A 44 -8.80 4.83 2.37
N ILE A 45 -9.40 5.57 1.44
CA ILE A 45 -9.25 5.35 -0.01
C ILE A 45 -7.83 5.69 -0.47
N GLU A 46 -7.24 6.79 0.00
CA GLU A 46 -5.86 7.17 -0.29
C GLU A 46 -4.89 6.10 0.21
N ALA A 47 -5.01 5.69 1.47
CA ALA A 47 -4.16 4.66 2.05
C ALA A 47 -4.22 3.34 1.26
N LYS A 48 -5.39 2.97 0.74
CA LYS A 48 -5.54 1.81 -0.15
C LYS A 48 -4.80 1.98 -1.48
N HIS A 49 -4.83 3.17 -2.08
CA HIS A 49 -4.09 3.45 -3.32
C HIS A 49 -2.58 3.44 -3.07
N ASP A 50 -2.12 4.04 -1.98
CA ASP A 50 -0.71 4.02 -1.57
C ASP A 50 -0.20 2.59 -1.39
N PHE A 51 -0.98 1.73 -0.73
CA PHE A 51 -0.64 0.32 -0.58
C PHE A 51 -0.49 -0.37 -1.94
N ARG A 52 -1.46 -0.17 -2.85
CA ARG A 52 -1.44 -0.77 -4.19
C ARG A 52 -0.25 -0.30 -5.03
N ALA A 53 0.08 0.99 -4.95
CA ALA A 53 1.23 1.54 -5.67
C ALA A 53 2.53 0.88 -5.19
N ASN A 54 2.74 0.76 -3.88
CA ASN A 54 3.91 0.09 -3.33
C ASN A 54 3.94 -1.41 -3.69
N ALA A 55 2.79 -2.10 -3.70
CA ALA A 55 2.70 -3.48 -4.13
C ALA A 55 3.11 -3.65 -5.61
N HIS A 56 2.68 -2.74 -6.49
CA HIS A 56 3.10 -2.75 -7.90
C HIS A 56 4.61 -2.60 -8.08
N VAL A 57 5.26 -1.74 -7.28
CA VAL A 57 6.73 -1.60 -7.31
C VAL A 57 7.42 -2.93 -6.97
N VAL A 58 6.89 -3.67 -5.98
CA VAL A 58 7.42 -4.99 -5.61
C VAL A 58 7.25 -5.99 -6.75
N LEU A 59 6.07 -6.05 -7.37
CA LEU A 59 5.80 -6.97 -8.48
C LEU A 59 6.72 -6.69 -9.68
N ILE A 60 6.88 -5.43 -10.07
CA ILE A 60 7.78 -5.05 -11.17
C ILE A 60 9.23 -5.45 -10.85
N ALA A 61 9.67 -5.26 -9.60
CA ALA A 61 11.01 -5.65 -9.19
C ALA A 61 11.21 -7.19 -9.23
N ASP A 62 10.16 -7.97 -8.95
CA ASP A 62 10.16 -9.43 -9.06
C ASP A 62 10.24 -9.87 -10.54
N GLU A 63 9.40 -9.29 -11.40
CA GLU A 63 9.42 -9.54 -12.85
C GLU A 63 10.78 -9.21 -13.48
N MET A 64 11.43 -8.13 -13.06
CA MET A 64 12.77 -7.77 -13.51
C MET A 64 13.82 -8.78 -13.05
N MET A 65 13.70 -9.33 -11.84
CA MET A 65 14.62 -10.32 -11.33
C MET A 65 14.47 -11.64 -12.08
N ASP A 66 13.24 -12.07 -12.32
CA ASP A 66 12.95 -13.28 -13.09
C ASP A 66 13.50 -13.17 -14.52
N ALA A 67 13.31 -12.04 -15.19
CA ALA A 67 13.86 -11.80 -16.52
C ALA A 67 15.40 -11.90 -16.56
N LEU A 68 16.09 -11.41 -15.52
CA LEU A 68 17.55 -11.55 -15.41
C LEU A 68 17.99 -13.02 -15.21
N LEU A 69 17.24 -13.77 -14.40
CA LEU A 69 17.49 -15.19 -14.17
C LEU A 69 17.24 -16.02 -15.43
N GLU A 70 16.21 -15.68 -16.22
CA GLU A 70 15.91 -16.31 -17.50
C GLU A 70 17.03 -16.06 -18.53
N LEU A 71 17.50 -14.82 -18.65
CA LEU A 71 18.63 -14.48 -19.52
C LEU A 71 19.91 -15.26 -19.18
N GLN A 72 20.13 -15.58 -17.90
CA GLN A 72 21.27 -16.40 -17.47
C GLN A 72 21.08 -17.89 -17.81
N ARG A 73 19.83 -18.35 -17.88
CA ARG A 73 19.47 -19.76 -18.12
C ARG A 73 19.49 -20.13 -19.60
N GLU A 74 19.30 -19.19 -20.53
CA GLU A 74 19.48 -19.43 -21.96
C GLU A 74 20.99 -19.56 -22.28
N PRO A 75 21.51 -20.79 -22.50
CA PRO A 75 22.86 -20.94 -23.03
C PRO A 75 22.80 -20.61 -24.53
N LYS A 76 23.76 -19.81 -25.01
CA LYS A 76 24.01 -19.69 -26.46
C LYS A 76 24.38 -21.04 -27.06
#